data_AF-A0A8T5NGI3-F1
#
_entry.id   AF-A0A8T5NGI3-F1
#
_cell.length_a   1.000
_cell.length_b   1.000
_cell.length_c   1.000
_cell.angle_alpha   90.00
_cell.angle_beta   90.00
_cell.angle_gamma   90.00
#
_symmetry.space_group_name_H-M   'P 1'
#
loop_
_entity.id
_entity.type
_entity.pdbx_description
1 polymer ?
#
loop_
_entity_poly.entity_id
_entity_poly.type
_entity_poly.pdbx_seq_one_letter_code
_entity_poly.pdbx_strand_id
1 'polypeptide(L)'
;MVSNHGLEDFKSLIKFYHACIEEEDLQSLTLELSQYHHSFISPWEESEPLFHTGSPEIHFDLQNELDRKILRKGLVQAGEPERFFYGYPIFKDQKDKITPLFFIEVEVKEDQKSGFKLRPLNPNAIQVNHHLFGAQIEEKLAIQDELEGKFGSFEARLRTAFEYLETDMQFLDPQKIDRIPEKGKHQNCWINRPILFHSEHSTYTYNLKRDLGAIIQYKNLFESVTETALYHLLVPVGETGTIEHKDKAAVVEVLPLNELQEKSVKSGLTSPLTVITGPPGTGKSQVVVDIMASV
;
A
#
# COMPACT_ATOMS: atom_id res chain seq x y z
N MET A 1 -28.97 15.79 22.35
CA MET A 1 -27.49 15.88 22.34
C MET A 1 -27.00 14.47 22.05
N VAL A 2 -26.76 14.15 20.78
CA VAL A 2 -26.15 12.85 20.44
C VAL A 2 -24.73 12.89 20.99
N SER A 3 -24.36 11.82 21.68
CA SER A 3 -23.14 11.80 22.49
C SER A 3 -21.91 11.95 21.60
N ASN A 4 -21.11 12.99 21.86
CA ASN A 4 -19.82 13.29 21.19
C ASN A 4 -18.78 12.15 21.35
N HIS A 5 -19.15 11.06 22.02
CA HIS A 5 -18.32 9.91 22.34
C HIS A 5 -18.18 8.96 21.15
N GLY A 6 -19.27 8.62 20.45
CA GLY A 6 -19.22 7.67 19.33
C GLY A 6 -18.45 8.18 18.11
N LEU A 7 -18.47 9.50 17.87
CA LEU A 7 -17.63 10.13 16.83
C LEU A 7 -16.14 10.07 17.19
N GLU A 8 -15.78 10.29 18.45
CA GLU A 8 -14.39 10.24 18.90
C GLU A 8 -13.86 8.79 18.95
N ASP A 9 -14.70 7.82 19.31
CA ASP A 9 -14.38 6.39 19.23
C ASP A 9 -14.15 5.97 17.77
N PHE A 10 -15.01 6.40 16.84
CA PHE A 10 -14.85 6.13 15.42
C PHE A 10 -13.58 6.75 14.83
N LYS A 11 -13.30 8.02 15.16
CA LYS A 11 -12.02 8.66 14.76
C LYS A 11 -10.83 7.92 15.35
N SER A 12 -10.91 7.44 16.58
CA SER A 12 -9.85 6.65 17.22
C SER A 12 -9.64 5.32 16.49
N LEU A 13 -10.72 4.66 16.08
CA LEU A 13 -10.66 3.43 15.28
C LEU A 13 -10.02 3.66 13.91
N ILE A 14 -10.38 4.74 13.20
CA ILE A 14 -9.76 5.06 11.92
C ILE A 14 -8.26 5.37 12.11
N LYS A 15 -7.90 6.15 13.13
CA LYS A 15 -6.49 6.42 13.46
C LYS A 15 -5.73 5.13 13.75
N PHE A 16 -6.34 4.19 14.46
CA PHE A 16 -5.75 2.88 14.73
C PHE A 16 -5.50 2.10 13.43
N TYR A 17 -6.50 1.96 12.55
CA TYR A 17 -6.32 1.27 11.28
C TYR A 17 -5.29 1.96 10.39
N HIS A 18 -5.30 3.29 10.32
CA HIS A 18 -4.28 4.04 9.61
C HIS A 18 -2.88 3.76 10.16
N ALA A 19 -2.71 3.70 11.49
CA ALA A 19 -1.44 3.36 12.12
C ALA A 19 -1.01 1.90 11.82
N CYS A 20 -1.95 0.95 11.78
CA CYS A 20 -1.65 -0.42 11.39
C CYS A 20 -1.14 -0.51 9.95
N ILE A 21 -1.80 0.18 9.01
CA ILE A 21 -1.39 0.21 7.61
C ILE A 21 -0.03 0.93 7.46
N GLU A 22 0.22 1.99 8.21
CA GLU A 22 1.55 2.65 8.26
C GLU A 22 2.65 1.70 8.73
N GLU A 23 2.40 0.92 9.79
CA GLU A 23 3.36 -0.05 10.33
C GLU A 23 3.61 -1.21 9.35
N GLU A 24 2.55 -1.70 8.69
CA GLU A 24 2.67 -2.75 7.66
C GLU A 24 3.49 -2.28 6.45
N ASP A 25 3.19 -1.09 5.93
CA ASP A 25 3.96 -0.49 4.83
C ASP A 25 5.43 -0.30 5.22
N LEU A 26 5.70 0.25 6.41
CA LEU A 26 7.05 0.44 6.96
C LEU A 26 7.85 -0.86 6.98
N GLN A 27 7.24 -1.95 7.48
CA GLN A 27 7.88 -3.25 7.57
C GLN A 27 8.13 -3.84 6.18
N SER A 28 7.21 -3.64 5.24
CA SER A 28 7.32 -4.16 3.88
C SER A 28 8.41 -3.47 3.03
N LEU A 29 8.71 -2.20 3.33
CA LEU A 29 9.65 -1.37 2.58
C LEU A 29 10.99 -1.13 3.30
N THR A 30 11.16 -1.67 4.50
CA THR A 30 12.38 -1.51 5.30
C THR A 30 13.03 -2.86 5.56
N LEU A 31 14.22 -3.04 5.03
CA LEU A 31 14.96 -4.31 5.07
C LEU A 31 16.09 -4.20 6.10
N GLU A 32 16.45 -5.30 6.75
CA GLU A 32 17.69 -5.34 7.52
C GLU A 32 18.87 -5.62 6.60
N LEU A 33 20.00 -4.94 6.79
CA LEU A 33 21.23 -5.21 6.01
C LEU A 33 21.70 -6.68 6.13
N SER A 34 21.36 -7.35 7.24
CA SER A 34 21.58 -8.78 7.46
C SER A 34 20.87 -9.68 6.42
N GLN A 35 19.80 -9.17 5.79
CA GLN A 35 19.02 -9.85 4.75
C GLN A 35 19.65 -9.73 3.35
N TYR A 36 20.80 -9.07 3.22
CA TYR A 36 21.52 -9.04 1.96
C TYR A 36 21.90 -10.46 1.53
N HIS A 37 21.68 -10.81 0.26
CA HIS A 37 21.77 -12.19 -0.26
C HIS A 37 20.73 -13.18 0.32
N HIS A 38 19.70 -12.68 1.01
CA HIS A 38 18.59 -13.49 1.51
C HIS A 38 17.20 -12.98 1.11
N SER A 39 16.94 -11.68 1.23
CA SER A 39 15.65 -11.05 0.89
C SER A 39 15.77 -9.90 -0.10
N PHE A 40 16.99 -9.39 -0.31
CA PHE A 40 17.28 -8.41 -1.34
C PHE A 40 18.69 -8.58 -1.90
N ILE A 41 18.88 -8.02 -3.09
CA ILE A 41 20.12 -8.05 -3.86
C ILE A 41 20.42 -6.66 -4.43
N SER A 42 21.67 -6.42 -4.83
CA SER A 42 22.10 -5.16 -5.45
C SER A 42 23.11 -5.43 -6.56
N PRO A 43 22.64 -5.92 -7.73
CA PRO A 43 23.50 -6.51 -8.75
C PRO A 43 24.21 -5.50 -9.66
N TRP A 44 23.90 -4.21 -9.56
CA TRP A 44 24.44 -3.17 -10.43
C TRP A 44 25.63 -2.47 -9.76
N GLU A 45 26.74 -2.36 -10.50
CA GLU A 45 28.00 -1.76 -9.99
C GLU A 45 28.45 -0.51 -10.77
N GLU A 46 27.94 -0.30 -11.99
CA GLU A 46 28.40 0.79 -12.86
C GLU A 46 27.56 2.05 -12.73
N SER A 47 26.25 1.95 -12.96
CA SER A 47 25.30 3.07 -12.93
C SER A 47 23.92 2.61 -12.50
N GLU A 48 23.04 3.56 -12.18
CA GLU A 48 21.63 3.27 -11.91
C GLU A 48 20.92 2.96 -13.26
N PRO A 49 20.38 1.75 -13.45
CA PRO A 49 19.92 1.31 -14.77
C PRO A 49 18.47 1.65 -15.11
N LEU A 50 17.61 2.03 -14.15
CA LEU A 50 16.16 2.07 -14.34
C LEU A 50 15.57 3.48 -14.33
N PHE A 51 15.64 4.16 -13.20
CA PHE A 51 14.92 5.40 -12.95
C PHE A 51 15.49 6.58 -13.75
N HIS A 52 16.82 6.74 -13.79
CA HIS A 52 17.47 7.80 -14.55
C HIS A 52 17.42 7.57 -16.06
N THR A 53 17.42 6.31 -16.51
CA THR A 53 17.39 5.97 -17.95
C THR A 53 15.96 5.89 -18.50
N GLY A 54 14.97 5.60 -17.64
CA GLY A 54 13.60 5.28 -18.05
C GLY A 54 13.51 4.01 -18.90
N SER A 55 14.46 3.08 -18.75
CA SER A 55 14.53 1.88 -19.59
C SER A 55 13.32 0.97 -19.40
N PRO A 56 12.64 0.52 -20.47
CA PRO A 56 11.49 -0.37 -20.36
C PRO A 56 11.89 -1.80 -19.95
N GLU A 57 13.15 -2.15 -20.14
CA GLU A 57 13.72 -3.46 -19.81
C GLU A 57 15.21 -3.30 -19.46
N ILE A 58 15.65 -4.01 -18.42
CA ILE A 58 17.04 -4.08 -17.99
C ILE A 58 17.49 -5.53 -18.05
N HIS A 59 18.67 -5.76 -18.60
CA HIS A 59 19.35 -7.05 -18.53
C HIS A 59 20.47 -6.96 -17.49
N PHE A 60 20.58 -7.96 -16.64
CA PHE A 60 21.64 -8.04 -15.64
C PHE A 60 22.00 -9.49 -15.36
N ASP A 61 23.25 -9.70 -14.94
CA ASP A 61 23.77 -11.00 -14.58
C ASP A 61 24.06 -11.05 -13.08
N LEU A 62 23.88 -12.24 -12.49
CA LEU A 62 24.21 -12.49 -11.09
C LEU A 62 25.44 -13.38 -10.99
N GLN A 63 26.45 -12.91 -10.25
CA GLN A 63 27.66 -13.70 -9.96
C GLN A 63 27.47 -14.60 -8.74
N ASN A 64 26.61 -14.23 -7.80
CA ASN A 64 26.36 -14.98 -6.57
C ASN A 64 25.19 -15.97 -6.74
N GLU A 65 25.41 -17.24 -6.39
CA GLU A 65 24.38 -18.29 -6.43
C GLU A 65 23.27 -18.10 -5.39
N LEU A 66 23.53 -17.40 -4.28
CA LEU A 66 22.48 -17.04 -3.32
C LEU A 66 21.48 -16.06 -3.94
N ASP A 67 21.96 -15.05 -4.67
CA ASP A 67 21.12 -14.07 -5.34
C ASP A 67 20.25 -14.73 -6.42
N ARG A 68 20.83 -15.66 -7.18
CA ARG A 68 20.09 -16.47 -8.16
C ARG A 68 18.98 -17.28 -7.52
N LYS A 69 19.21 -17.80 -6.30
CA LYS A 69 18.18 -18.55 -5.56
C LYS A 69 17.03 -17.67 -5.09
N ILE A 70 17.28 -16.41 -4.74
CA ILE A 70 16.20 -15.47 -4.37
C ILE A 70 15.27 -15.28 -5.56
N LEU A 71 15.82 -14.93 -6.72
CA LEU A 71 15.03 -14.69 -7.93
C LEU A 71 14.29 -15.96 -8.39
N ARG A 72 14.92 -17.13 -8.28
CA ARG A 72 14.30 -18.41 -8.67
C ARG A 72 13.26 -18.92 -7.68
N LYS A 73 13.44 -18.71 -6.37
CA LYS A 73 12.44 -19.11 -5.37
C LYS A 73 11.12 -18.37 -5.58
N GLY A 74 11.19 -17.07 -5.89
CA GLY A 74 9.99 -16.29 -6.17
C GLY A 74 9.27 -16.64 -7.46
N LEU A 75 9.97 -17.25 -8.42
CA LEU A 75 9.34 -17.75 -9.65
C LEU A 75 8.53 -19.05 -9.45
N VAL A 76 8.70 -19.77 -8.33
CA VAL A 76 8.19 -21.15 -8.14
C VAL A 76 7.02 -21.25 -7.14
N GLN A 77 6.75 -20.24 -6.31
CA GLN A 77 5.60 -20.30 -5.38
C GLN A 77 4.26 -20.12 -6.11
N ALA A 78 3.55 -21.23 -6.32
CA ALA A 78 2.20 -21.29 -6.85
C ALA A 78 1.17 -21.08 -5.73
N GLY A 79 0.71 -19.84 -5.54
CA GLY A 79 -0.43 -19.52 -4.66
C GLY A 79 -0.77 -18.04 -4.66
N GLU A 80 0.24 -17.19 -4.48
CA GLU A 80 0.20 -15.74 -4.72
C GLU A 80 1.49 -15.35 -5.47
N PRO A 81 1.44 -14.45 -6.48
CA PRO A 81 2.63 -14.07 -7.21
C PRO A 81 3.58 -13.31 -6.27
N GLU A 82 4.75 -13.86 -5.95
CA GLU A 82 5.82 -13.12 -5.26
C GLU A 82 6.14 -11.86 -6.10
N ARG A 83 6.06 -10.69 -5.47
CA ARG A 83 6.24 -9.40 -6.13
C ARG A 83 7.65 -8.90 -5.88
N PHE A 84 8.32 -8.52 -6.96
CA PHE A 84 9.63 -7.89 -6.89
C PHE A 84 9.48 -6.38 -6.97
N PHE A 85 10.30 -5.69 -6.19
CA PHE A 85 10.39 -4.24 -6.17
C PHE A 85 11.81 -3.81 -6.43
N TYR A 86 11.94 -2.83 -7.34
CA TYR A 86 13.18 -2.11 -7.57
C TYR A 86 13.17 -0.83 -6.74
N GLY A 87 14.20 -0.56 -5.95
CA GLY A 87 14.27 0.60 -5.07
C GLY A 87 15.58 1.39 -5.19
N TYR A 88 15.50 2.73 -5.14
CA TYR A 88 16.63 3.65 -5.24
C TYR A 88 16.27 5.11 -4.86
N PRO A 89 17.21 5.94 -4.37
CA PRO A 89 18.43 5.53 -3.65
C PRO A 89 18.05 4.89 -2.31
N ILE A 90 19.01 4.34 -1.58
CA ILE A 90 18.74 3.73 -0.27
C ILE A 90 19.22 4.62 0.88
N PHE A 91 18.40 4.72 1.93
CA PHE A 91 18.77 5.28 3.22
C PHE A 91 19.15 4.17 4.18
N LYS A 92 20.22 4.36 4.94
CA LYS A 92 20.65 3.45 6.00
C LYS A 92 20.49 4.10 7.38
N ASP A 93 19.73 3.47 8.26
CA ASP A 93 19.50 3.96 9.63
C ASP A 93 20.58 3.48 10.64
N GLN A 94 20.42 3.88 11.91
CA GLN A 94 21.32 3.48 13.01
C GLN A 94 21.27 1.99 13.38
N LYS A 95 20.19 1.30 12.99
CA LYS A 95 19.95 -0.12 13.26
C LYS A 95 20.36 -1.01 12.09
N ASP A 96 21.14 -0.49 11.15
CA ASP A 96 21.52 -1.15 9.90
C ASP A 96 20.29 -1.58 9.06
N LYS A 97 19.17 -0.85 9.17
CA LYS A 97 18.04 -1.01 8.25
C LYS A 97 18.27 -0.16 7.01
N ILE A 98 17.83 -0.70 5.88
CA ILE A 98 17.93 -0.16 4.54
C ILE A 98 16.52 0.11 4.01
N THR A 99 16.28 1.32 3.58
CA THR A 99 14.96 1.77 3.09
C THR A 99 15.16 2.51 1.77
N PRO A 100 14.60 2.04 0.64
CA PRO A 100 14.65 2.78 -0.61
C PRO A 100 13.74 4.01 -0.54
N LEU A 101 14.20 5.15 -1.08
CA LEU A 101 13.39 6.37 -1.18
C LEU A 101 12.31 6.26 -2.24
N PHE A 102 12.67 5.83 -3.44
CA PHE A 102 11.71 5.51 -4.49
C PHE A 102 11.72 4.02 -4.76
N PHE A 103 10.57 3.49 -5.15
CA PHE A 103 10.46 2.11 -5.55
C PHE A 103 9.38 1.90 -6.61
N ILE A 104 9.46 0.79 -7.33
CA ILE A 104 8.50 0.41 -8.38
C ILE A 104 8.38 -1.11 -8.43
N GLU A 105 7.17 -1.59 -8.68
CA GLU A 105 6.93 -3.03 -8.89
C GLU A 105 7.48 -3.47 -10.25
N VAL A 106 8.23 -4.56 -10.25
CA VAL A 106 8.93 -5.09 -11.43
C VAL A 106 8.64 -6.57 -11.61
N GLU A 107 8.57 -6.99 -12.87
CA GLU A 107 8.65 -8.38 -13.27
C GLU A 107 10.10 -8.76 -13.50
N VAL A 108 10.53 -9.88 -12.92
CA VAL A 108 11.86 -10.45 -13.13
C VAL A 108 11.71 -11.80 -13.83
N LYS A 109 12.42 -11.98 -14.95
CA LYS A 109 12.41 -13.22 -15.74
C LYS A 109 13.82 -13.72 -15.97
N GLU A 110 14.02 -15.02 -15.85
CA GLU A 110 15.29 -15.65 -16.23
C GLU A 110 15.40 -15.70 -17.78
N ASP A 111 16.55 -15.29 -18.31
CA ASP A 111 16.87 -15.35 -19.74
C ASP A 111 17.55 -16.68 -20.10
N GLN A 112 17.47 -17.08 -21.37
CA GLN A 112 18.01 -18.35 -21.88
C GLN A 112 19.55 -18.47 -21.72
N LYS A 113 20.26 -17.35 -21.50
CA LYS A 113 21.72 -17.27 -21.36
C LYS A 113 22.21 -17.18 -19.89
N SER A 114 21.41 -17.62 -18.91
CA SER A 114 21.75 -17.56 -17.47
C SER A 114 21.82 -16.15 -16.85
N GLY A 115 21.26 -15.15 -17.54
CA GLY A 115 21.04 -13.79 -17.03
C GLY A 115 19.58 -13.57 -16.64
N PHE A 116 19.25 -12.36 -16.20
CA PHE A 116 17.90 -11.96 -15.81
C PHE A 116 17.46 -10.71 -16.58
N LYS A 117 16.15 -10.62 -16.81
CA LYS A 117 15.47 -9.45 -17.35
C LYS A 117 14.56 -8.87 -16.29
N LEU A 118 14.63 -7.56 -16.10
CA LEU A 118 13.77 -6.82 -15.20
C LEU A 118 12.95 -5.81 -16.02
N ARG A 119 11.64 -5.78 -15.79
CA ARG A 119 10.71 -4.85 -16.44
C ARG A 119 9.78 -4.23 -15.41
N PRO A 120 9.63 -2.90 -15.35
CA PRO A 120 8.57 -2.30 -14.56
C PRO A 120 7.21 -2.76 -15.04
N LEU A 121 6.31 -3.12 -14.12
CA LEU A 121 4.93 -3.45 -14.49
C LEU A 121 4.19 -2.21 -15.01
N ASN A 122 4.46 -1.05 -14.42
CA ASN A 122 3.99 0.24 -14.90
C ASN A 122 5.10 1.29 -14.75
N PRO A 123 5.84 1.64 -15.83
CA PRO A 123 6.98 2.56 -15.77
C PRO A 123 6.68 3.95 -15.18
N ASN A 124 5.41 4.37 -15.16
CA ASN A 124 5.00 5.66 -14.62
C ASN A 124 4.53 5.58 -13.16
N ALA A 125 4.45 4.39 -12.56
CA ALA A 125 3.99 4.16 -11.18
C ALA A 125 5.18 4.09 -10.20
N ILE A 126 6.08 5.06 -10.27
CA ILE A 126 7.15 5.18 -9.27
C ILE A 126 6.52 5.69 -7.99
N GLN A 127 6.68 4.92 -6.92
CA GLN A 127 6.19 5.22 -5.58
C GLN A 127 7.32 5.81 -4.73
N VAL A 128 6.95 6.58 -3.71
CA VAL A 128 7.89 7.13 -2.74
C VAL A 128 7.66 6.52 -1.36
N ASN A 129 8.73 6.21 -0.65
CA ASN A 129 8.67 5.78 0.74
C ASN A 129 8.49 7.02 1.63
N HIS A 130 7.24 7.41 1.84
CA HIS A 130 6.87 8.61 2.58
C HIS A 130 7.25 8.57 4.07
N HIS A 131 7.66 7.39 4.58
CA HIS A 131 8.10 7.26 5.96
C HIS A 131 9.49 7.85 6.23
N LEU A 132 10.28 8.08 5.18
CA LEU A 132 11.58 8.75 5.30
C LEU A 132 11.45 10.25 5.58
N PHE A 133 10.27 10.85 5.36
CA PHE A 133 10.02 12.25 5.67
C PHE A 133 9.59 12.42 7.13
N GLY A 134 10.24 13.33 7.84
CA GLY A 134 9.95 13.71 9.24
C GLY A 134 8.69 14.57 9.41
N ALA A 135 7.66 14.33 8.61
CA ALA A 135 6.49 15.20 8.44
C ALA A 135 5.22 14.65 9.13
N GLN A 136 4.22 15.53 9.31
CA GLN A 136 2.87 15.14 9.74
C GLN A 136 2.16 14.34 8.63
N ILE A 137 1.08 13.63 8.96
CA ILE A 137 0.37 12.75 8.00
C ILE A 137 -0.08 13.52 6.73
N GLU A 138 -0.65 14.70 6.91
CA GLU A 138 -1.12 15.57 5.83
C GLU A 138 -0.01 15.94 4.84
N GLU A 139 1.11 16.35 5.41
CA GLU A 139 2.29 16.75 4.66
C GLU A 139 2.92 15.54 3.96
N LYS A 140 2.96 14.36 4.62
CA LYS A 140 3.39 13.11 3.98
C LYS A 140 2.53 12.73 2.78
N LEU A 141 1.21 12.84 2.89
CA LEU A 141 0.29 12.58 1.77
C LEU A 141 0.49 13.58 0.65
N ALA A 142 0.67 14.87 0.97
CA ALA A 142 0.94 15.89 -0.03
C ALA A 142 2.29 15.67 -0.76
N ILE A 143 3.34 15.34 -0.01
CA ILE A 143 4.65 14.97 -0.55
C ILE A 143 4.53 13.74 -1.44
N GLN A 144 3.79 12.72 -1.01
CA GLN A 144 3.55 11.51 -1.78
C GLN A 144 2.80 11.83 -3.09
N ASP A 145 1.69 12.56 -3.03
CA ASP A 145 0.89 12.97 -4.18
C ASP A 145 1.72 13.74 -5.22
N GLU A 146 2.58 14.65 -4.74
CA GLU A 146 3.48 15.38 -5.61
C GLU A 146 4.49 14.42 -6.25
N LEU A 147 5.30 13.74 -5.43
CA LEU A 147 6.45 12.93 -5.88
C LEU A 147 6.05 11.74 -6.76
N GLU A 148 4.91 11.11 -6.52
CA GLU A 148 4.37 10.03 -7.36
C GLU A 148 3.65 10.56 -8.61
N GLY A 149 3.44 11.87 -8.68
CA GLY A 149 2.87 12.56 -9.82
C GLY A 149 3.78 12.61 -11.06
N LYS A 150 3.31 13.37 -12.05
CA LYS A 150 4.04 13.57 -13.31
C LYS A 150 5.23 14.49 -13.10
N PHE A 151 6.42 13.92 -13.22
CA PHE A 151 7.68 14.66 -13.29
C PHE A 151 8.26 14.66 -14.70
N GLY A 152 9.01 15.69 -15.05
CA GLY A 152 9.72 15.76 -16.33
C GLY A 152 10.89 14.78 -16.42
N SER A 153 11.63 14.60 -15.33
CA SER A 153 12.73 13.64 -15.21
C SER A 153 12.80 13.08 -13.80
N PHE A 154 13.39 11.90 -13.65
CA PHE A 154 13.63 11.32 -12.33
C PHE A 154 14.59 12.18 -11.49
N GLU A 155 15.57 12.82 -12.13
CA GLU A 155 16.48 13.78 -11.48
C GLU A 155 15.74 14.95 -10.81
N ALA A 156 14.72 15.51 -11.49
CA ALA A 156 13.90 16.58 -10.93
C ALA A 156 13.05 16.09 -9.75
N ARG A 157 12.52 14.86 -9.86
CA ARG A 157 11.77 14.21 -8.77
C ARG A 157 12.66 13.99 -7.54
N LEU A 158 13.86 13.43 -7.77
CA LEU A 158 14.85 13.19 -6.73
C LEU A 158 15.22 14.49 -6.02
N ARG A 159 15.43 15.58 -6.76
CA ARG A 159 15.75 16.90 -6.18
C ARG A 159 14.65 17.41 -5.26
N THR A 160 13.42 17.34 -5.73
CA THR A 160 12.24 17.76 -4.96
C THR A 160 12.13 16.94 -3.66
N ALA A 161 12.37 15.62 -3.72
CA ALA A 161 12.38 14.79 -2.52
C ALA A 161 13.48 15.18 -1.53
N PHE A 162 14.69 15.49 -2.01
CA PHE A 162 15.79 15.92 -1.15
C PHE A 162 15.57 17.31 -0.53
N GLU A 163 14.85 18.19 -1.22
CA GLU A 163 14.37 19.46 -0.65
C GLU A 163 13.42 19.20 0.52
N TYR A 164 12.45 18.29 0.39
CA TYR A 164 11.56 17.88 1.49
C TYR A 164 12.27 17.16 2.64
N LEU A 165 13.37 16.44 2.35
CA LEU A 165 14.21 15.79 3.36
C LEU A 165 15.17 16.76 4.05
N GLU A 166 15.18 18.05 3.66
CA GLU A 166 16.11 19.07 4.15
C GLU A 166 17.59 18.61 4.07
N THR A 167 17.93 17.85 3.03
CA THR A 167 19.23 17.20 2.86
C THR A 167 19.80 17.50 1.47
N ASP A 168 21.12 17.58 1.36
CA ASP A 168 21.79 17.79 0.07
C ASP A 168 21.85 16.51 -0.78
N MET A 169 21.77 16.63 -2.11
CA MET A 169 21.86 15.52 -3.06
C MET A 169 23.30 15.27 -3.58
N GLN A 170 24.29 16.05 -3.15
CA GLN A 170 25.66 16.04 -3.69
C GLN A 170 26.35 14.65 -3.80
N PHE A 171 25.87 13.63 -3.09
CA PHE A 171 26.42 12.26 -3.13
C PHE A 171 25.74 11.31 -4.16
N LEU A 172 24.65 11.71 -4.82
CA LEU A 172 23.94 10.89 -5.81
C LEU A 172 24.36 11.24 -7.24
N ASP A 173 25.49 10.71 -7.69
CA ASP A 173 25.90 10.76 -9.10
C ASP A 173 25.30 9.55 -9.85
N PRO A 174 24.33 9.72 -10.77
CA PRO A 174 23.67 8.59 -11.44
C PRO A 174 24.62 7.67 -12.24
N GLN A 175 25.82 8.18 -12.58
CA GLN A 175 26.85 7.45 -13.32
C GLN A 175 27.84 6.69 -12.42
N LYS A 176 27.62 6.70 -11.11
CA LYS A 176 28.43 5.95 -10.14
C LYS A 176 27.50 5.22 -9.19
N ILE A 177 27.88 4.03 -8.78
CA ILE A 177 27.20 3.31 -7.71
C ILE A 177 28.12 3.23 -6.49
N ASP A 178 27.60 3.63 -5.33
CA ASP A 178 28.31 3.52 -4.06
C ASP A 178 28.47 2.05 -3.68
N ARG A 179 29.46 1.70 -2.85
CA ARG A 179 29.60 0.34 -2.34
C ARG A 179 28.42 -0.03 -1.42
N ILE A 180 28.12 -1.32 -1.36
CA ILE A 180 27.14 -1.85 -0.41
C ILE A 180 27.55 -1.45 1.02
N PRO A 181 26.63 -0.92 1.83
CA PRO A 181 26.95 -0.51 3.18
C PRO A 181 27.48 -1.66 4.02
N GLU A 182 28.49 -1.38 4.84
CA GLU A 182 28.99 -2.32 5.83
C GLU A 182 28.21 -2.19 7.14
N LYS A 183 28.01 -3.31 7.84
CA LYS A 183 27.33 -3.36 9.14
C LYS A 183 28.06 -2.47 10.17
N GLY A 184 27.30 -1.64 10.89
CA GLY A 184 27.83 -0.77 11.95
C GLY A 184 28.67 0.44 11.50
N LYS A 185 28.90 0.63 10.19
CA LYS A 185 29.59 1.82 9.64
C LYS A 185 28.60 2.76 8.95
N HIS A 186 28.92 4.06 8.92
CA HIS A 186 28.15 5.10 8.21
C HIS A 186 26.64 4.97 8.44
N GLN A 187 26.19 5.37 9.63
CA GLN A 187 24.78 5.32 10.01
C GLN A 187 24.09 6.63 9.68
N ASN A 188 22.78 6.58 9.46
CA ASN A 188 21.95 7.72 9.06
C ASN A 188 22.51 8.43 7.82
N CYS A 189 22.81 7.65 6.79
CA CYS A 189 23.32 8.18 5.54
C CYS A 189 22.56 7.64 4.36
N TRP A 190 22.50 8.45 3.33
CA TRP A 190 22.06 8.06 2.01
C TRP A 190 23.19 7.37 1.25
N ILE A 191 22.81 6.42 0.40
CA ILE A 191 23.73 5.61 -0.39
C ILE A 191 23.17 5.56 -1.81
N ASN A 192 24.03 5.93 -2.75
CA ASN A 192 23.73 5.96 -4.17
C ASN A 192 23.75 4.54 -4.75
N ARG A 193 22.77 3.71 -4.37
CA ARG A 193 22.75 2.31 -4.75
C ARG A 193 21.35 1.77 -4.93
N PRO A 194 21.07 1.11 -6.06
CA PRO A 194 19.79 0.44 -6.28
C PRO A 194 19.76 -0.94 -5.64
N ILE A 195 18.57 -1.34 -5.22
CA ILE A 195 18.29 -2.67 -4.67
C ILE A 195 17.10 -3.32 -5.40
N LEU A 196 17.11 -4.64 -5.45
CA LEU A 196 15.99 -5.46 -5.88
C LEU A 196 15.61 -6.36 -4.71
N PHE A 197 14.36 -6.29 -4.28
CA PHE A 197 13.86 -7.01 -3.10
C PHE A 197 12.49 -7.60 -3.39
N HIS A 198 12.10 -8.61 -2.62
CA HIS A 198 10.75 -9.16 -2.66
C HIS A 198 9.96 -8.67 -1.45
N SER A 199 8.65 -8.49 -1.62
CA SER A 199 7.72 -8.19 -0.52
C SER A 199 6.43 -8.95 -0.72
N GLU A 200 5.88 -9.49 0.37
CA GLU A 200 4.60 -10.21 0.40
C GLU A 200 3.41 -9.24 0.38
N HIS A 201 3.63 -7.98 0.76
CA HIS A 201 2.57 -6.98 0.88
C HIS A 201 2.48 -6.15 -0.40
N SER A 202 1.26 -5.99 -0.90
CA SER A 202 0.99 -5.09 -1.99
C SER A 202 0.86 -3.65 -1.49
N THR A 203 1.51 -2.69 -2.16
CA THR A 203 1.39 -1.25 -1.87
C THR A 203 0.02 -0.64 -2.28
N TYR A 204 -1.04 -1.46 -2.39
CA TYR A 204 -2.40 -1.05 -2.76
C TYR A 204 -3.16 -0.32 -1.64
N THR A 205 -2.46 0.19 -0.64
CA THR A 205 -3.04 0.86 0.52
C THR A 205 -3.15 2.37 0.35
N TYR A 206 -2.53 2.98 -0.67
CA TYR A 206 -2.56 4.43 -0.89
C TYR A 206 -3.98 5.03 -0.91
N ASN A 207 -4.88 4.51 -1.75
CA ASN A 207 -6.25 5.02 -1.83
C ASN A 207 -6.98 4.85 -0.50
N LEU A 208 -6.77 3.71 0.17
CA LEU A 208 -7.33 3.45 1.49
C LEU A 208 -6.80 4.45 2.53
N LYS A 209 -5.49 4.70 2.59
CA LYS A 209 -4.87 5.68 3.49
C LYS A 209 -5.42 7.08 3.25
N ARG A 210 -5.48 7.51 2.00
CA ARG A 210 -6.04 8.81 1.61
C ARG A 210 -7.50 8.93 2.02
N ASP A 211 -8.32 7.91 1.76
CA ASP A 211 -9.73 7.90 2.10
C ASP A 211 -9.93 7.92 3.63
N LEU A 212 -9.17 7.12 4.38
CA LEU A 212 -9.20 7.13 5.86
C LEU A 212 -8.74 8.48 6.43
N GLY A 213 -7.67 9.06 5.89
CA GLY A 213 -7.19 10.40 6.26
C GLY A 213 -8.22 11.50 6.00
N ALA A 214 -8.88 11.45 4.84
CA ALA A 214 -9.94 12.38 4.48
C ALA A 214 -11.13 12.30 5.45
N ILE A 215 -11.53 11.08 5.86
CA ILE A 215 -12.62 10.87 6.82
C ILE A 215 -12.26 11.49 8.20
N ILE A 216 -11.01 11.34 8.67
CA ILE A 216 -10.57 11.93 9.96
C ILE A 216 -10.74 13.45 9.97
N GLN A 217 -10.47 14.11 8.86
CA GLN A 217 -10.47 15.58 8.75
C GLN A 217 -11.84 16.17 8.43
N TYR A 218 -12.82 15.35 8.12
CA TYR A 218 -14.11 15.80 7.66
C TYR A 218 -14.91 16.45 8.82
N LYS A 219 -14.88 17.78 8.87
CA LYS A 219 -15.36 18.59 10.03
C LYS A 219 -16.82 18.34 10.41
N ASN A 220 -17.67 18.08 9.42
CA ASN A 220 -19.11 17.87 9.59
C ASN A 220 -19.52 16.43 9.28
N LEU A 221 -18.64 15.46 9.60
CA LEU A 221 -18.86 14.05 9.27
C LEU A 221 -20.18 13.58 9.85
N PHE A 222 -20.39 13.86 11.13
CA PHE A 222 -21.59 13.43 11.83
C PHE A 222 -22.87 13.95 11.17
N GLU A 223 -22.95 15.25 10.86
CA GLU A 223 -24.12 15.83 10.18
C GLU A 223 -24.31 15.23 8.78
N SER A 224 -23.23 15.05 8.03
CA SER A 224 -23.28 14.58 6.64
C SER A 224 -23.70 13.12 6.48
N VAL A 225 -23.50 12.30 7.51
CA VAL A 225 -23.77 10.85 7.42
C VAL A 225 -25.12 10.47 8.02
N THR A 226 -25.86 11.40 8.62
CA THR A 226 -27.13 11.17 9.34
C THR A 226 -28.17 10.36 8.54
N GLU A 227 -28.20 10.51 7.22
CA GLU A 227 -29.12 9.80 6.32
C GLU A 227 -28.50 8.54 5.69
N THR A 228 -27.35 8.09 6.20
CA THR A 228 -26.61 6.95 5.64
C THR A 228 -26.41 5.84 6.68
N ALA A 229 -26.12 4.63 6.20
CA ALA A 229 -25.77 3.50 7.07
C ALA A 229 -24.57 3.78 7.98
N LEU A 230 -23.68 4.71 7.61
CA LEU A 230 -22.52 5.09 8.41
C LEU A 230 -22.92 5.80 9.71
N TYR A 231 -24.05 6.50 9.76
CA TYR A 231 -24.57 7.07 11.01
C TYR A 231 -24.76 6.00 12.10
N HIS A 232 -25.25 4.83 11.71
CA HIS A 232 -25.50 3.72 12.63
C HIS A 232 -24.21 3.05 13.15
N LEU A 233 -23.05 3.33 12.52
CA LEU A 233 -21.74 2.98 13.07
C LEU A 233 -21.20 4.02 14.06
N LEU A 234 -21.64 5.28 13.96
CA LEU A 234 -21.20 6.37 14.83
C LEU A 234 -22.03 6.50 16.11
N VAL A 235 -23.25 5.98 16.12
CA VAL A 235 -24.17 6.09 17.26
C VAL A 235 -24.14 4.81 18.10
N PRO A 236 -23.97 4.90 19.43
CA PRO A 236 -23.99 3.73 20.31
C PRO A 236 -25.27 2.90 20.14
N VAL A 237 -25.12 1.58 20.18
CA VAL A 237 -26.21 0.61 20.13
C VAL A 237 -27.16 0.88 21.30
N GLY A 238 -28.34 1.45 21.01
CA GLY A 238 -29.35 1.83 22.02
C GLY A 238 -29.89 3.26 21.87
N GLU A 239 -29.17 4.17 21.21
CA GLU A 239 -29.66 5.53 20.88
C GLU A 239 -30.30 5.60 19.48
N THR A 240 -30.05 4.61 18.63
CA THR A 240 -30.78 4.41 17.38
C THR A 240 -32.17 3.92 17.75
N GLY A 241 -33.16 4.80 17.76
CA GLY A 241 -34.56 4.42 17.91
C GLY A 241 -34.85 3.22 17.02
N THR A 242 -35.46 2.19 17.59
CA THR A 242 -36.02 1.09 16.81
C THR A 242 -36.89 1.72 15.73
N ILE A 243 -36.50 1.61 14.46
CA ILE A 243 -37.40 1.98 13.36
C ILE A 243 -38.61 1.07 13.58
N GLU A 244 -39.74 1.68 13.97
CA GLU A 244 -40.99 0.94 14.13
C GLU A 244 -41.21 0.15 12.85
N HIS A 245 -41.29 -1.17 13.01
CA HIS A 245 -41.40 -2.13 11.94
C HIS A 245 -42.46 -1.65 10.94
N LYS A 246 -42.02 -1.22 9.74
CA LYS A 246 -42.91 -1.30 8.58
C LYS A 246 -43.19 -2.79 8.39
N ASP A 247 -44.40 -3.17 8.76
CA ASP A 247 -44.95 -4.47 8.49
C ASP A 247 -44.64 -4.88 7.04
N LYS A 248 -43.86 -5.96 6.92
CA LYS A 248 -43.58 -6.71 5.68
C LYS A 248 -42.94 -5.89 4.55
N ALA A 249 -41.64 -5.66 4.64
CA ALA A 249 -40.84 -5.49 3.42
C ALA A 249 -41.00 -6.77 2.57
N ALA A 250 -41.74 -6.66 1.47
CA ALA A 250 -41.95 -7.78 0.56
C ALA A 250 -40.65 -8.04 -0.19
N VAL A 251 -40.05 -9.20 0.04
CA VAL A 251 -38.85 -9.61 -0.70
C VAL A 251 -39.27 -9.96 -2.13
N VAL A 252 -38.74 -9.23 -3.09
CA VAL A 252 -38.81 -9.55 -4.51
C VAL A 252 -37.63 -10.46 -4.84
N GLU A 253 -37.91 -11.75 -5.01
CA GLU A 253 -36.91 -12.74 -5.39
C GLU A 253 -36.67 -12.68 -6.91
N VAL A 254 -35.61 -11.97 -7.32
CA VAL A 254 -35.14 -11.91 -8.71
C VAL A 254 -34.22 -13.09 -9.00
N LEU A 255 -33.40 -13.46 -8.03
CA LEU A 255 -32.50 -14.62 -8.08
C LEU A 255 -32.85 -15.61 -6.96
N PRO A 256 -32.68 -16.92 -7.18
CA PRO A 256 -33.03 -17.92 -6.17
C PRO A 256 -32.20 -17.73 -4.90
N LEU A 257 -32.88 -17.57 -3.76
CA LEU A 257 -32.26 -17.38 -2.45
C LEU A 257 -32.36 -18.63 -1.59
N ASN A 258 -31.29 -18.95 -0.86
CA ASN A 258 -31.39 -19.90 0.26
C ASN A 258 -31.88 -19.20 1.54
N GLU A 259 -32.23 -19.97 2.58
CA GLU A 259 -32.78 -19.44 3.83
C GLU A 259 -31.89 -18.38 4.51
N LEU A 260 -30.56 -18.54 4.48
CA LEU A 260 -29.62 -17.59 5.08
C LEU A 260 -29.53 -16.30 4.26
N GLN A 261 -29.55 -16.41 2.94
CA GLN A 261 -29.57 -15.28 2.02
C GLN A 261 -30.90 -14.51 2.13
N GLU A 262 -32.05 -15.21 2.18
CA GLU A 262 -33.37 -14.60 2.39
C GLU A 262 -33.44 -13.85 3.72
N LYS A 263 -32.90 -14.44 4.80
CA LYS A 263 -32.78 -13.75 6.09
C LYS A 263 -31.90 -12.50 6.00
N SER A 264 -30.83 -12.56 5.22
CA SER A 264 -29.94 -11.42 4.99
C SER A 264 -30.64 -10.30 4.22
N VAL A 265 -31.42 -10.63 3.18
CA VAL A 265 -32.26 -9.67 2.45
C VAL A 265 -33.27 -9.01 3.37
N LYS A 266 -34.03 -9.80 4.14
CA LYS A 266 -35.00 -9.28 5.12
C LYS A 266 -34.35 -8.37 6.14
N SER A 267 -33.18 -8.73 6.66
CA SER A 267 -32.44 -7.86 7.57
C SER A 267 -32.03 -6.56 6.88
N GLY A 268 -31.49 -6.61 5.65
CA GLY A 268 -31.10 -5.41 4.89
C GLY A 268 -32.26 -4.45 4.60
N LEU A 269 -33.49 -4.94 4.49
CA LEU A 269 -34.69 -4.12 4.27
C LEU A 269 -35.31 -3.55 5.55
N THR A 270 -34.99 -4.12 6.71
CA THR A 270 -35.68 -3.81 7.97
C THR A 270 -34.77 -3.25 9.05
N SER A 271 -33.46 -3.49 8.93
CA SER A 271 -32.47 -3.07 9.91
C SER A 271 -31.74 -1.81 9.41
N PRO A 272 -31.48 -0.83 10.27
CA PRO A 272 -30.73 0.38 9.89
C PRO A 272 -29.28 0.09 9.46
N LEU A 273 -28.72 -1.04 9.89
CA LEU A 273 -27.41 -1.55 9.49
C LEU A 273 -27.45 -3.07 9.48
N THR A 274 -27.03 -3.68 8.38
CA THR A 274 -26.90 -5.13 8.22
C THR A 274 -25.51 -5.48 7.72
N VAL A 275 -24.82 -6.37 8.44
CA VAL A 275 -23.51 -6.91 8.04
C VAL A 275 -23.73 -8.32 7.48
N ILE A 276 -23.43 -8.50 6.18
CA ILE A 276 -23.60 -9.78 5.48
C ILE A 276 -22.21 -10.32 5.15
N THR A 277 -21.85 -11.44 5.77
CA THR A 277 -20.58 -12.11 5.52
C THR A 277 -20.80 -13.48 4.87
N GLY A 278 -19.86 -13.90 4.03
CA GLY A 278 -19.92 -15.21 3.39
C GLY A 278 -18.64 -15.53 2.62
N PRO A 279 -18.18 -16.81 2.60
CA PRO A 279 -17.05 -17.24 1.79
C PRO A 279 -17.14 -16.86 0.29
N PRO A 280 -16.04 -16.93 -0.47
CA PRO A 280 -16.09 -16.79 -1.93
C PRO A 280 -17.11 -17.76 -2.55
N GLY A 281 -17.88 -17.29 -3.56
CA GLY A 281 -18.88 -18.11 -4.25
C GLY A 281 -20.23 -18.29 -3.55
N THR A 282 -20.46 -17.71 -2.37
CA THR A 282 -21.72 -17.83 -1.59
C THR A 282 -22.86 -16.92 -2.05
N GLY A 283 -22.81 -16.40 -3.28
CA GLY A 283 -23.93 -15.64 -3.85
C GLY A 283 -24.20 -14.29 -3.18
N LYS A 284 -23.23 -13.66 -2.51
CA LYS A 284 -23.39 -12.32 -1.90
C LYS A 284 -23.97 -11.28 -2.88
N SER A 285 -23.56 -11.33 -4.15
CA SER A 285 -24.09 -10.45 -5.19
C SER A 285 -25.58 -10.69 -5.47
N GLN A 286 -26.06 -11.93 -5.31
CA GLN A 286 -27.48 -12.26 -5.48
C GLN A 286 -28.31 -11.58 -4.38
N VAL A 287 -27.84 -11.67 -3.13
CA VAL A 287 -28.44 -10.99 -1.98
C VAL A 287 -28.54 -9.48 -2.21
N VAL A 288 -27.49 -8.85 -2.76
CA VAL A 288 -27.51 -7.40 -3.07
C VAL A 288 -28.57 -7.08 -4.13
N VAL A 289 -28.66 -7.87 -5.20
CA VAL A 289 -29.66 -7.68 -6.27
C VAL A 289 -31.08 -7.77 -5.71
N ASP A 290 -31.36 -8.78 -4.88
CA ASP A 290 -32.69 -8.97 -4.31
C ASP A 290 -33.03 -7.91 -3.26
N ILE A 291 -32.07 -7.41 -2.49
CA ILE A 291 -32.26 -6.22 -1.65
C ILE A 291 -32.66 -5.03 -2.54
N MET A 292 -31.87 -4.72 -3.58
CA MET A 292 -32.13 -3.59 -4.49
C MET A 292 -33.48 -3.68 -5.20
N ALA A 293 -33.92 -4.89 -5.55
CA ALA A 293 -35.24 -5.12 -6.17
C ALA A 293 -36.40 -4.95 -5.18
N SER A 294 -36.13 -5.01 -3.89
CA SER A 294 -37.12 -4.99 -2.81
C SER A 294 -37.20 -3.65 -2.06
N VAL A 295 -36.37 -2.65 -2.41
CA VAL A 295 -36.36 -1.29 -1.81
C VAL A 295 -37.37 -0.37 -2.47
#